data_AF-A0A7C3QY57-F1
#
_entry.id   AF-A0A7C3QY57-F1
#
_cell.length_a   1.000
_cell.length_b   1.000
_cell.length_c   1.000
_cell.angle_alpha   90.00
_cell.angle_beta   90.00
_cell.angle_gamma   90.00
#
_symmetry.space_group_name_H-M   'P 1'
#
loop_
_entity.id
_entity.type
_entity.pdbx_description
1 polymer ?
#
loop_
_entity_poly.entity_id
_entity_poly.type
_entity_poly.pdbx_seq_one_letter_code
_entity_poly.pdbx_strand_id
1 'polypeptide(L)'
;MRGRICLAAASFLLLAALIGTWTALYWAESLFTESHLVGYSCCVTEEDLPALGTLERTASDFFRTFPGKHLPPLVFVSASVALFAMRMAKAQTKRGLPLLFVTLNLLYLVADFWLVGISWSLSDRLNGPWAIPYTGYYRTGYGIALHVALWLVYFFASLRANTDRLLCAGPAPTGG
;
A
#
# COMPACT_ATOMS: atom_id res chain seq x y z
N MET A 1 39.52 4.92 9.97
CA MET A 1 38.97 3.85 9.10
C MET A 1 37.68 3.23 9.63
N ARG A 2 37.59 2.83 10.92
CA ARG A 2 36.38 2.20 11.52
C ARG A 2 35.06 2.98 11.27
N GLY A 3 35.07 4.31 11.37
CA GLY A 3 33.86 5.13 11.17
C GLY A 3 33.25 5.11 9.75
N ARG A 4 34.06 4.91 8.70
CA ARG A 4 33.54 4.83 7.32
C ARG A 4 32.86 3.49 7.03
N ILE A 5 33.38 2.41 7.62
CA ILE A 5 32.83 1.06 7.49
C ILE A 5 31.46 0.97 8.18
N CYS A 6 31.32 1.50 9.41
CA CYS A 6 30.05 1.52 10.12
C CYS A 6 28.96 2.33 9.37
N LEU A 7 29.33 3.44 8.73
CA LEU A 7 28.40 4.24 7.96
C LEU A 7 27.91 3.53 6.69
N ALA A 8 28.81 2.87 5.95
CA ALA A 8 28.46 2.14 4.75
C ALA A 8 27.50 0.98 5.06
N ALA A 9 27.78 0.22 6.14
CA ALA A 9 26.92 -0.87 6.60
C ALA A 9 25.52 -0.38 6.98
N ALA A 10 25.41 0.73 7.72
CA ALA A 10 24.13 1.30 8.12
C ALA A 10 23.28 1.75 6.91
N SER A 11 23.90 2.39 5.92
CA SER A 11 23.21 2.81 4.69
C SER A 11 22.73 1.61 3.87
N PHE A 12 23.54 0.54 3.80
CA PHE A 12 23.15 -0.70 3.11
C PHE A 12 21.95 -1.36 3.78
N LEU A 13 21.97 -1.48 5.11
CA LEU A 13 20.85 -2.07 5.88
C LEU A 13 19.56 -1.26 5.70
N LEU A 14 19.62 0.07 5.69
CA LEU A 14 18.46 0.92 5.46
C LEU A 14 17.89 0.76 4.04
N LEU A 15 18.77 0.65 3.03
CA LEU A 15 18.35 0.40 1.66
C LEU A 15 17.68 -0.97 1.53
N ALA A 16 18.29 -2.00 2.12
CA ALA A 16 17.73 -3.35 2.15
C ALA A 16 16.36 -3.37 2.83
N ALA A 17 16.21 -2.66 3.96
CA ALA A 17 14.94 -2.52 4.66
C ALA A 17 13.87 -1.82 3.80
N LEU A 18 14.22 -0.74 3.10
CA LEU A 18 13.30 -0.05 2.18
C LEU A 18 12.81 -0.98 1.07
N ILE A 19 13.74 -1.64 0.37
CA ILE A 19 13.40 -2.59 -0.70
C ILE A 19 12.52 -3.69 -0.15
N GLY A 20 12.89 -4.29 0.99
CA GLY A 20 12.10 -5.32 1.64
C GLY A 20 10.68 -4.86 1.98
N THR A 21 10.53 -3.65 2.52
CA THR A 21 9.19 -3.10 2.80
C THR A 21 8.38 -2.86 1.53
N TRP A 22 8.96 -2.39 0.42
CA TRP A 22 8.24 -2.24 -0.84
C TRP A 22 7.82 -3.57 -1.45
N THR A 23 8.66 -4.60 -1.34
CA THR A 23 8.29 -5.97 -1.76
C THR A 23 7.14 -6.51 -0.92
N ALA A 24 7.16 -6.28 0.40
CA ALA A 24 6.07 -6.68 1.28
C ALA A 24 4.77 -5.93 0.95
N LEU A 25 4.83 -4.62 0.70
CA LEU A 25 3.69 -3.80 0.26
C LEU A 25 3.13 -4.32 -1.06
N TYR A 26 3.98 -4.58 -2.05
CA TYR A 26 3.57 -5.14 -3.34
C TYR A 26 2.78 -6.45 -3.16
N TRP A 27 3.29 -7.34 -2.30
CA TRP A 27 2.67 -8.63 -2.05
C TRP A 27 1.34 -8.50 -1.31
N ALA A 28 1.28 -7.67 -0.26
CA ALA A 28 0.05 -7.38 0.48
C ALA A 28 -1.04 -6.80 -0.43
N GLU A 29 -0.70 -5.81 -1.24
CA GLU A 29 -1.62 -5.18 -2.19
C GLU A 29 -2.06 -6.13 -3.33
N SER A 30 -1.20 -7.09 -3.71
CA SER A 30 -1.58 -8.16 -4.64
C SER A 30 -2.61 -9.11 -4.03
N LEU A 31 -2.43 -9.47 -2.75
CA LEU A 31 -3.42 -10.28 -2.01
C LEU A 31 -4.71 -9.51 -1.78
N PHE A 32 -4.64 -8.21 -1.53
CA PHE A 32 -5.81 -7.34 -1.45
C PHE A 32 -6.59 -7.36 -2.78
N THR A 33 -5.90 -7.16 -3.90
CA THR A 33 -6.49 -7.22 -5.24
C THR A 33 -7.19 -8.56 -5.49
N GLU A 34 -6.57 -9.66 -5.09
CA GLU A 34 -7.16 -10.98 -5.19
C GLU A 34 -8.37 -11.21 -4.26
N SER A 35 -8.30 -10.73 -3.02
CA SER A 35 -9.37 -10.92 -2.04
C SER A 35 -10.58 -10.00 -2.27
N HIS A 36 -10.37 -8.81 -2.85
CA HIS A 36 -11.42 -7.78 -2.93
C HIS A 36 -11.81 -7.38 -4.35
N LEU A 37 -10.90 -7.42 -5.33
CA LEU A 37 -11.18 -7.02 -6.73
C LEU A 37 -11.45 -8.21 -7.65
N VAL A 38 -10.86 -9.38 -7.36
CA VAL A 38 -11.23 -10.65 -7.99
C VAL A 38 -12.45 -11.27 -7.32
N GLY A 39 -12.73 -10.87 -6.08
CA GLY A 39 -13.94 -11.13 -5.30
C GLY A 39 -14.30 -12.59 -5.00
N TYR A 40 -13.70 -13.60 -5.65
CA TYR A 40 -14.45 -14.84 -5.87
C TYR A 40 -13.67 -16.14 -6.11
N SER A 41 -12.33 -16.20 -6.13
CA SER A 41 -11.67 -17.42 -6.65
C SER A 41 -11.41 -18.53 -5.63
N CYS A 42 -11.36 -18.23 -4.32
CA CYS A 42 -10.99 -19.24 -3.33
C CYS A 42 -12.18 -20.05 -2.77
N CYS A 43 -13.42 -19.61 -2.98
CA CYS A 43 -14.59 -20.19 -2.29
C CYS A 43 -15.79 -20.51 -3.20
N VAL A 44 -15.68 -20.29 -4.52
CA VAL A 44 -16.86 -20.27 -5.40
C VAL A 44 -16.56 -20.92 -6.77
N THR A 45 -17.47 -21.74 -7.30
CA THR A 45 -17.29 -22.45 -8.58
C THR A 45 -17.49 -21.49 -9.76
N GLU A 46 -17.07 -21.91 -10.96
CA GLU A 46 -17.19 -21.07 -12.17
C GLU A 46 -18.66 -20.72 -12.53
N GLU A 47 -19.60 -21.54 -12.05
CA GLU A 47 -21.06 -21.41 -12.24
C GLU A 47 -21.68 -20.27 -11.41
N ASP A 48 -21.01 -19.84 -10.35
CA ASP A 48 -21.48 -18.79 -9.44
C ASP A 48 -20.97 -17.39 -9.82
N LEU A 49 -20.25 -17.27 -10.94
CA LEU A 49 -19.71 -16.00 -11.41
C LEU A 49 -20.79 -15.18 -12.12
N PRO A 50 -20.70 -13.82 -12.10
CA PRO A 50 -21.62 -12.98 -12.85
C PRO A 50 -21.63 -13.37 -14.34
N ALA A 51 -22.79 -13.22 -14.98
CA ALA A 51 -22.97 -13.62 -16.37
C ALA A 51 -21.93 -12.97 -17.30
N LEU A 52 -21.49 -13.71 -18.33
CA LEU A 52 -20.59 -13.19 -19.36
C LEU A 52 -21.19 -11.95 -20.03
N GLY A 53 -20.36 -10.95 -20.29
CA GLY A 53 -20.77 -9.67 -20.88
C GLY A 53 -21.24 -8.61 -19.86
N THR A 54 -21.35 -8.94 -18.58
CA THR A 54 -21.56 -7.95 -17.51
C THR A 54 -20.27 -7.18 -17.19
N LEU A 55 -20.41 -5.96 -16.68
CA LEU A 55 -19.25 -5.14 -16.28
C LEU A 55 -18.50 -5.78 -15.11
N GLU A 56 -19.24 -6.38 -14.18
CA GLU A 56 -18.73 -7.08 -13.00
C GLU A 56 -17.85 -8.27 -13.40
N ARG A 57 -18.33 -9.09 -14.35
CA ARG A 57 -17.55 -10.21 -14.90
C ARG A 57 -16.28 -9.73 -15.60
N THR A 58 -16.41 -8.71 -16.43
CA THR A 58 -15.29 -8.14 -17.19
C THR A 58 -14.20 -7.59 -16.26
N ALA A 59 -14.59 -6.87 -15.20
CA ALA A 59 -13.66 -6.35 -14.20
C ALA A 59 -12.98 -7.49 -13.42
N SER A 60 -13.73 -8.49 -12.95
CA SER A 60 -13.17 -9.66 -12.26
C SER A 60 -12.14 -10.37 -13.14
N ASP A 61 -12.45 -10.63 -14.40
CA ASP A 61 -11.56 -11.35 -15.32
C ASP A 61 -10.26 -10.56 -15.60
N PHE A 62 -10.36 -9.23 -15.68
CA PHE A 62 -9.20 -8.35 -15.77
C PHE A 62 -8.27 -8.49 -14.54
N PHE A 63 -8.82 -8.39 -13.32
CA PHE A 63 -8.02 -8.47 -12.10
C PHE A 63 -7.57 -9.88 -11.74
N ARG A 64 -8.14 -10.93 -12.35
CA ARG A 64 -7.76 -12.34 -12.15
C ARG A 64 -6.41 -12.68 -12.74
N THR A 65 -6.02 -12.01 -13.81
CA THR A 65 -4.85 -12.38 -14.60
C THR A 65 -3.83 -11.26 -14.64
N PHE A 66 -2.63 -11.58 -15.15
CA PHE A 66 -1.68 -10.54 -15.53
C PHE A 66 -2.22 -9.80 -16.76
N PRO A 67 -2.21 -8.46 -16.79
CA PRO A 67 -1.55 -7.54 -15.85
C PRO A 67 -2.44 -7.05 -14.68
N GLY A 68 -3.76 -7.27 -14.72
CA GLY A 68 -4.71 -6.60 -13.83
C GLY A 68 -4.45 -6.86 -12.35
N LYS A 69 -4.15 -8.10 -11.94
CA LYS A 69 -3.84 -8.45 -10.53
C LYS A 69 -2.70 -7.60 -9.94
N HIS A 70 -1.74 -7.22 -10.79
CA HIS A 70 -0.54 -6.53 -10.38
C HIS A 70 -0.60 -5.02 -10.60
N LEU A 71 -1.62 -4.52 -11.29
CA LEU A 71 -1.69 -3.11 -11.62
C LEU A 71 -1.88 -2.22 -10.38
N PRO A 72 -2.83 -2.48 -9.45
CA PRO A 72 -2.92 -1.74 -8.19
C PRO A 72 -1.62 -1.73 -7.35
N PRO A 73 -1.02 -2.89 -7.01
CA PRO A 73 0.22 -2.90 -6.21
C PRO A 73 1.38 -2.21 -6.91
N LEU A 74 1.50 -2.33 -8.24
CA LEU A 74 2.52 -1.61 -9.01
C LEU A 74 2.34 -0.10 -8.91
N VAL A 75 1.12 0.40 -9.07
CA VAL A 75 0.82 1.83 -8.96
C VAL A 75 1.17 2.35 -7.56
N PHE A 76 0.74 1.64 -6.52
CA PHE A 76 1.00 2.01 -5.13
C PHE A 76 2.49 2.07 -4.81
N VAL A 77 3.21 0.98 -5.07
CA VAL A 77 4.64 0.89 -4.76
C VAL A 77 5.44 1.88 -5.61
N SER A 78 5.13 2.02 -6.90
CA SER A 78 5.82 2.99 -7.77
C SER A 78 5.61 4.42 -7.31
N ALA A 79 4.40 4.79 -6.87
CA ALA A 79 4.14 6.10 -6.29
C ALA A 79 4.93 6.32 -4.99
N SER A 80 5.01 5.30 -4.12
CA SER A 80 5.83 5.36 -2.90
C SER A 80 7.33 5.53 -3.21
N VAL A 81 7.85 4.80 -4.21
CA VAL A 81 9.25 4.88 -4.65
C VAL A 81 9.54 6.25 -5.27
N ALA A 82 8.65 6.75 -6.14
CA ALA A 82 8.78 8.06 -6.75
C ALA A 82 8.82 9.17 -5.71
N LEU A 83 7.94 9.13 -4.70
CA LEU A 83 7.93 10.06 -3.58
C LEU A 83 9.26 10.01 -2.80
N PHE A 84 9.78 8.80 -2.51
CA PHE A 84 11.07 8.66 -1.86
C PHE A 84 12.21 9.26 -2.71
N ALA A 85 12.29 8.92 -3.99
CA ALA A 85 13.33 9.36 -4.91
C ALA A 85 13.32 10.88 -5.12
N MET A 86 12.15 11.48 -5.37
CA MET A 86 11.98 12.93 -5.49
C MET A 86 12.48 13.67 -4.24
N ARG A 87 12.30 13.08 -3.06
CA ARG A 87 12.73 13.69 -1.79
C ARG A 87 14.21 13.50 -1.54
N MET A 88 14.76 12.32 -1.84
CA MET A 88 16.21 12.10 -1.81
C MET A 88 16.96 13.04 -2.75
N ALA A 89 16.38 13.38 -3.91
CA ALA A 89 16.95 14.34 -4.85
C ALA A 89 16.93 15.79 -4.35
N LYS A 90 15.90 16.18 -3.55
CA LYS A 90 15.72 17.55 -3.04
C LYS A 90 16.37 17.77 -1.66
N ALA A 91 16.48 16.74 -0.84
CA ALA A 91 17.07 16.85 0.50
C ALA A 91 18.58 16.62 0.42
N GLN A 92 19.38 17.48 1.05
CA GLN A 92 20.75 17.14 1.42
C GLN A 92 20.72 15.98 2.42
N THR A 93 20.69 14.74 1.91
CA THR A 93 21.00 13.46 2.57
C THR A 93 20.82 13.43 4.10
N LYS A 94 19.59 13.67 4.57
CA LYS A 94 19.25 13.49 5.99
C LYS A 94 19.05 11.99 6.25
N ARG A 95 19.95 11.37 7.03
CA ARG A 95 19.88 9.94 7.42
C ARG A 95 18.53 9.50 8.01
N GLY A 96 17.75 10.45 8.56
CA GLY A 96 16.43 10.17 9.11
C GLY A 96 15.31 9.98 8.08
N LEU A 97 15.52 10.31 6.80
CA LEU A 97 14.48 10.17 5.76
C LEU A 97 14.20 8.69 5.41
N PRO A 98 15.21 7.84 5.13
CA PRO A 98 14.98 6.41 4.91
C PRO A 98 14.27 5.72 6.08
N LEU A 99 14.68 6.02 7.31
CA LEU A 99 14.07 5.45 8.51
C LEU A 99 12.59 5.82 8.65
N LEU A 100 12.24 7.07 8.34
CA LEU A 100 10.86 7.52 8.35
C LEU A 100 10.02 6.77 7.31
N PHE A 101 10.53 6.58 6.09
CA PHE A 101 9.82 5.80 5.05
C PHE A 101 9.65 4.33 5.46
N VAL A 102 10.68 3.68 5.99
CA VAL A 102 10.57 2.31 6.52
C VAL A 102 9.49 2.25 7.61
N THR A 103 9.48 3.22 8.53
CA THR A 103 8.50 3.28 9.62
C THR A 103 7.08 3.45 9.07
N LEU A 104 6.87 4.36 8.12
CA LEU A 104 5.56 4.57 7.50
C LEU A 104 5.09 3.32 6.73
N ASN A 105 5.97 2.64 6.00
CA ASN A 105 5.66 1.39 5.31
C ASN A 105 5.24 0.29 6.29
N LEU A 106 5.93 0.16 7.43
CA LEU A 106 5.59 -0.81 8.45
C LEU A 106 4.25 -0.50 9.12
N LEU A 107 4.00 0.78 9.45
CA LEU A 107 2.72 1.20 10.00
C LEU A 107 1.57 0.96 9.02
N TYR A 108 1.82 1.20 7.73
CA TYR A 108 0.88 0.88 6.67
C TYR A 108 0.55 -0.61 6.66
N LEU A 109 1.57 -1.48 6.59
CA LEU A 109 1.38 -2.94 6.56
C LEU A 109 0.59 -3.43 7.78
N VAL A 110 0.89 -2.91 8.98
CA VAL A 110 0.12 -3.24 10.17
C VAL A 110 -1.34 -2.82 10.00
N ALA A 111 -1.59 -1.57 9.62
CA ALA A 111 -2.95 -1.06 9.42
C ALA A 111 -3.72 -1.87 8.37
N ASP A 112 -3.06 -2.25 7.27
CA ASP A 112 -3.58 -3.05 6.17
C ASP A 112 -4.11 -4.40 6.66
N PHE A 113 -3.32 -5.12 7.47
CA PHE A 113 -3.74 -6.38 8.10
C PHE A 113 -4.98 -6.23 8.98
N TRP A 114 -5.04 -5.18 9.81
CA TRP A 114 -6.22 -4.93 10.65
C TRP A 114 -7.46 -4.59 9.81
N LEU A 115 -7.25 -3.91 8.69
CA LEU A 115 -8.31 -3.43 7.82
C LEU A 115 -9.02 -4.57 7.10
N VAL A 116 -8.35 -5.69 6.83
CA VAL A 116 -9.00 -6.93 6.36
C VAL A 116 -10.03 -7.43 7.37
N GLY A 117 -9.67 -7.50 8.67
CA GLY A 117 -10.61 -7.94 9.71
C GLY A 117 -11.80 -6.99 9.87
N ILE A 118 -11.55 -5.69 9.76
CA ILE A 118 -12.59 -4.65 9.81
C ILE A 118 -13.51 -4.74 8.60
N SER A 119 -12.97 -4.90 7.38
CA SER A 119 -13.77 -4.95 6.15
C SER A 119 -14.70 -6.16 6.16
N TRP A 120 -14.21 -7.32 6.62
CA TRP A 120 -15.02 -8.53 6.79
C TRP A 120 -16.11 -8.35 7.84
N SER A 121 -15.75 -7.84 9.02
CA SER A 121 -16.71 -7.59 10.10
C SER A 121 -17.80 -6.60 9.70
N LEU A 122 -17.45 -5.56 8.95
CA LEU A 122 -18.39 -4.56 8.46
C LEU A 122 -19.33 -5.15 7.39
N SER A 123 -18.77 -5.94 6.48
CA SER A 123 -19.52 -6.65 5.45
C SER A 123 -20.58 -7.57 6.06
N ASP A 124 -20.21 -8.38 7.05
CA ASP A 124 -21.12 -9.31 7.74
C ASP A 124 -22.22 -8.58 8.51
N ARG A 125 -21.90 -7.46 9.17
CA ARG A 125 -22.89 -6.67 9.92
C ARG A 125 -23.90 -5.99 9.01
N LEU A 126 -23.45 -5.44 7.88
CA LEU A 126 -24.30 -4.65 7.00
C LEU A 126 -25.12 -5.50 6.04
N ASN A 127 -24.59 -6.65 5.62
CA ASN A 127 -25.21 -7.49 4.59
C ASN A 127 -25.66 -8.87 5.12
N GLY A 128 -25.39 -9.21 6.39
CA GLY A 128 -25.70 -10.49 7.03
C GLY A 128 -24.58 -11.53 6.88
N PRO A 129 -24.67 -12.74 7.45
CA PRO A 129 -23.70 -13.81 7.22
C PRO A 129 -23.69 -14.29 5.75
N TRP A 130 -22.62 -14.97 5.33
CA TRP A 130 -22.43 -15.51 3.97
C TRP A 130 -23.46 -16.59 3.64
N ALA A 131 -24.66 -16.19 3.23
CA ALA A 131 -25.75 -17.12 2.92
C ALA A 131 -25.98 -17.30 1.41
N ILE A 132 -25.48 -16.39 0.57
CA ILE A 132 -25.69 -16.41 -0.89
C ILE A 132 -24.36 -16.14 -1.61
N PRO A 133 -23.85 -17.08 -2.44
CA PRO A 133 -22.56 -16.95 -3.14
C PRO A 133 -22.43 -15.65 -3.94
N TYR A 134 -23.50 -15.20 -4.59
CA TYR A 134 -23.54 -14.01 -5.46
C TYR A 134 -23.42 -12.65 -4.75
N THR A 135 -23.37 -12.59 -3.41
CA THR A 135 -23.31 -11.32 -2.65
C THR A 135 -21.89 -10.85 -2.33
N GLY A 136 -20.88 -11.71 -2.48
CA GLY A 136 -19.47 -11.38 -2.28
C GLY A 136 -19.00 -10.14 -3.05
N TYR A 137 -19.48 -9.88 -4.26
CA TYR A 137 -19.02 -8.75 -5.10
C TYR A 137 -19.44 -7.41 -4.49
N TYR A 138 -20.69 -7.35 -4.01
CA TYR A 138 -21.25 -6.16 -3.37
C TYR A 138 -20.67 -5.91 -1.98
N ARG A 139 -20.07 -6.95 -1.38
CA ARG A 139 -19.50 -6.94 -0.04
C ARG A 139 -18.03 -6.51 0.00
N THR A 140 -17.29 -6.68 -1.08
CA THR A 140 -15.89 -6.23 -1.15
C THR A 140 -15.75 -4.71 -1.29
N GLY A 141 -16.84 -4.01 -1.65
CA GLY A 141 -16.88 -2.55 -1.78
C GLY A 141 -16.39 -1.80 -0.54
N TYR A 142 -16.69 -2.29 0.66
CA TYR A 142 -16.20 -1.68 1.91
C TYR A 142 -14.69 -1.86 2.06
N GLY A 143 -14.16 -3.04 1.74
CA GLY A 143 -12.73 -3.29 1.80
C GLY A 143 -11.96 -2.43 0.78
N ILE A 144 -12.52 -2.25 -0.42
CA ILE A 144 -11.99 -1.32 -1.43
C ILE A 144 -11.99 0.11 -0.93
N ALA A 145 -13.11 0.60 -0.42
CA ALA A 145 -13.21 1.97 0.09
C ALA A 145 -12.24 2.22 1.26
N LEU A 146 -12.13 1.27 2.19
CA LEU A 146 -11.23 1.36 3.34
C LEU A 146 -9.75 1.31 2.91
N HIS A 147 -9.37 0.46 1.93
CA HIS A 147 -8.00 0.44 1.39
C HIS A 147 -7.66 1.75 0.67
N VAL A 148 -8.55 2.28 -0.17
CA VAL A 148 -8.33 3.57 -0.84
C VAL A 148 -8.16 4.68 0.20
N ALA A 149 -8.96 4.68 1.26
CA ALA A 149 -8.78 5.64 2.35
C ALA A 149 -7.41 5.48 3.03
N LEU A 150 -6.96 4.24 3.28
CA LEU A 150 -5.65 3.96 3.85
C LEU A 150 -4.52 4.43 2.93
N TRP A 151 -4.62 4.20 1.61
CA TRP A 151 -3.67 4.69 0.60
C TRP A 151 -3.55 6.21 0.69
N LEU A 152 -4.68 6.93 0.69
CA LEU A 152 -4.70 8.37 0.77
C LEU A 152 -4.03 8.86 2.05
N VAL A 153 -4.39 8.29 3.20
CA VAL A 153 -3.77 8.63 4.49
C VAL A 153 -2.27 8.40 4.46
N TYR A 154 -1.80 7.28 3.91
CA TYR A 154 -0.39 6.96 3.78
C TYR A 154 0.36 7.96 2.91
N PHE A 155 -0.18 8.30 1.73
CA PHE A 155 0.45 9.26 0.82
C PHE A 155 0.44 10.67 1.42
N PHE A 156 -0.64 11.11 2.06
CA PHE A 156 -0.69 12.40 2.75
C PHE A 156 0.28 12.45 3.94
N ALA A 157 0.37 11.39 4.75
CA ALA A 157 1.32 11.30 5.84
C ALA A 157 2.77 11.35 5.33
N SER A 158 3.06 10.60 4.27
CA SER A 158 4.36 10.60 3.59
C SER A 158 4.71 11.96 3.00
N LEU A 159 3.73 12.69 2.45
CA LEU A 159 3.94 14.06 1.98
C LEU A 159 4.16 15.04 3.13
N ARG A 160 3.36 14.97 4.19
CA ARG A 160 3.34 15.92 5.32
C ARG A 160 4.55 15.77 6.24
N ALA A 161 4.84 14.55 6.71
CA ALA A 161 5.96 14.28 7.62
C ALA A 161 7.32 14.74 7.03
N ASN A 162 7.35 14.93 5.72
CA ASN A 162 8.50 15.39 4.96
C ASN A 162 8.47 16.88 4.58
N THR A 163 7.33 17.57 4.72
CA THR A 163 7.21 19.02 4.49
C THR A 163 7.57 19.83 5.74
N ASP A 164 7.16 19.37 6.93
CA ASP A 164 7.40 20.07 8.20
C ASP A 164 8.90 20.20 8.55
N ARG A 165 9.74 19.30 8.03
CA ARG A 165 11.20 19.33 8.19
C ARG A 165 11.95 20.29 7.24
N LEU A 166 11.28 20.81 6.20
CA LEU A 166 11.83 21.83 5.31
C LEU A 166 11.57 23.25 5.86
N LEU A 167 10.45 23.45 6.55
CA LEU A 167 10.08 24.74 7.13
C LEU A 167 10.83 25.06 8.44
N CYS A 168 11.25 24.04 9.19
CA CYS A 168 12.05 24.22 10.41
C CYS A 168 13.56 24.39 10.15
N ALA A 169 14.01 24.25 8.90
CA ALA A 169 15.36 24.64 8.52
C ALA A 169 15.35 26.15 8.25
N GLY A 170 15.33 26.96 9.33
CA GLY A 170 15.43 28.41 9.22
C GLY A 170 16.63 28.85 8.39
N PRO A 171 16.64 30.09 7.88
CA PRO A 171 17.77 30.62 7.13
C PRO A 171 19.05 30.44 7.96
N ALA A 172 20.11 29.94 7.32
CA ALA A 172 21.40 29.78 7.97
C ALA A 172 21.79 31.12 8.61
N PRO A 173 22.27 31.14 9.86
CA PRO A 173 22.70 32.38 10.48
C PRO A 173 23.79 32.99 9.59
N THR A 174 23.48 34.15 9.00
CA THR A 174 24.47 34.97 8.32
C THR A 174 25.38 35.48 9.41
N GLY A 175 26.54 34.84 9.57
CA GLY A 175 27.57 35.30 10.49
C GLY A 175 27.95 36.73 10.13
N GLY A 176 27.67 37.65 11.04
CA GLY A 176 28.26 38.98 11.09
C GLY A 176 29.53 38.96 11.92
#